data_AF-A0A8T4YHR9-F1
#
_entry.id   AF-A0A8T4YHR9-F1
#
_cell.length_a   1.000
_cell.length_b   1.000
_cell.length_c   1.000
_cell.angle_alpha   90.00
_cell.angle_beta   90.00
_cell.angle_gamma   90.00
#
_symmetry.space_group_name_H-M   'P 1'
#
loop_
_entity.id
_entity.type
_entity.pdbx_description
1 polymer ?
#
loop_
_entity_poly.entity_id
_entity_poly.type
_entity_poly.pdbx_seq_one_letter_code
_entity_poly.pdbx_strand_id
1 'polypeptide(L)'
;EKKLEDRKITLSFLDALKEEIQSNVYYIMSRKGMCRFGNDYALGLRWLRRLGYVQVSTNPVLAAIAYRDDPNLWSKLEDYLRRNPEYLKNIDDRQDELVMLATMLALWPNMEVFRPVFYLKDFSDGMISYQLNPNVADDVDRSIENALKIYRATQEYFMKYDEYLLWGWSRDVERGRPNIVFKVAGSSPAAIDITSILESLGIGTNNTITFTVSQEVSLILAKMRGRAKAVKMGVKTTKVYETNMGGRLEGHIREVKAARLLMEALKRFEDPEAKLIEFCKKLNVPVAGKSEVWTGATGWGYNFTAKSLEEKVVLASFNQYLKTLADEHLAGLLVEAKLFNSKDEALNYLADWEKAIGFSGTLVAQRVWWIFFSSENKAKWISYLISEHGLTREEAENVLNGIDVLPASKRKPMDTFLTLARWNMTNTEFPDHQLNVLNESKSLNFDLSNYDNAITMKYNSKIIEILNQLDDFVKAYELTPDLSELLVKVGVEVKDMGNRGLPYDEWGLFGSTVKTMKGFTEAYNNFRSRVVEIAKKVAKIFSV
;
A
#
# COMPACT_ATOMS: atom_id res chain seq x y z
N GLU A 1 13.15 6.96 -31.50
CA GLU A 1 13.28 7.17 -32.96
C GLU A 1 14.10 8.41 -33.31
N LYS A 2 13.74 9.62 -32.86
CA LYS A 2 14.50 10.86 -33.18
C LYS A 2 15.99 10.87 -32.74
N LYS A 3 16.40 9.97 -31.84
CA LYS A 3 17.78 9.80 -31.35
C LYS A 3 18.57 8.70 -32.09
N LEU A 4 17.96 8.02 -33.07
CA LEU A 4 18.58 6.91 -33.79
C LEU A 4 19.27 7.42 -35.05
N GLU A 5 20.48 6.93 -35.29
CA GLU A 5 21.26 7.25 -36.49
C GLU A 5 21.21 6.08 -37.46
N ASP A 6 20.70 6.29 -38.68
CA ASP A 6 20.51 5.22 -39.69
C ASP A 6 21.82 4.46 -39.99
N ARG A 7 22.96 5.15 -39.99
CA ARG A 7 24.27 4.56 -40.28
C ARG A 7 24.89 3.80 -39.10
N LYS A 8 24.33 3.96 -37.88
CA LYS A 8 24.83 3.37 -36.62
C LYS A 8 23.67 2.98 -35.71
N ILE A 9 22.64 2.34 -36.27
CA ILE A 9 21.37 2.15 -35.57
C ILE A 9 21.53 1.40 -34.24
N THR A 10 22.38 0.36 -34.20
CA THR A 10 22.64 -0.41 -32.98
C THR A 10 23.33 0.41 -31.89
N LEU A 11 24.39 1.16 -32.24
CA LEU A 11 25.14 1.96 -31.27
C LEU A 11 24.30 3.14 -30.76
N SER A 12 23.68 3.89 -31.68
CA SER A 12 22.80 5.01 -31.32
C SER A 12 21.59 4.55 -30.49
N PHE A 13 21.05 3.36 -30.74
CA PHE A 13 20.02 2.75 -29.90
C PHE A 13 20.53 2.45 -28.48
N LEU A 14 21.71 1.83 -28.34
CA LEU A 14 22.29 1.52 -27.03
C LEU A 14 22.60 2.79 -26.23
N ASP A 15 23.13 3.81 -26.90
CA ASP A 15 23.41 5.11 -26.29
C ASP A 15 22.13 5.80 -25.84
N ALA A 16 21.09 5.84 -26.70
CA ALA A 16 19.79 6.40 -26.35
C ALA A 16 19.12 5.65 -25.19
N LEU A 17 19.20 4.32 -25.16
CA LEU A 17 18.66 3.50 -24.07
C LEU A 17 19.42 3.74 -22.76
N LYS A 18 20.74 3.85 -22.82
CA LYS A 18 21.57 4.19 -21.66
C LYS A 18 21.20 5.57 -21.12
N GLU A 19 21.06 6.57 -21.99
CA GLU A 19 20.66 7.93 -21.62
C GLU A 19 19.28 7.93 -20.97
N GLU A 20 18.29 7.24 -21.55
CA GLU A 20 16.92 7.17 -21.03
C GLU A 20 16.87 6.55 -19.62
N ILE A 21 17.63 5.48 -19.37
CA ILE A 21 17.72 4.86 -18.05
C ILE A 21 18.47 5.76 -17.08
N GLN A 22 19.64 6.28 -17.47
CA GLN A 22 20.55 6.96 -16.54
C GLN A 22 20.12 8.39 -16.21
N SER A 23 19.34 9.04 -17.07
CA SER A 23 18.74 10.36 -16.81
C SER A 23 17.44 10.27 -16.01
N ASN A 24 16.85 9.08 -15.85
CA ASN A 24 15.62 8.90 -15.08
C ASN A 24 15.87 9.14 -13.58
N VAL A 25 14.98 9.92 -12.95
CA VAL A 25 15.09 10.30 -11.54
C VAL A 25 15.17 9.08 -10.60
N TYR A 26 14.46 7.98 -10.88
CA TYR A 26 14.53 6.76 -10.06
C TYR A 26 15.88 6.07 -10.13
N TYR A 27 16.49 6.04 -11.32
CA TYR A 27 17.85 5.53 -11.48
C TYR A 27 18.83 6.38 -10.67
N ILE A 28 18.71 7.70 -10.74
CA ILE A 28 19.55 8.64 -10.00
C ILE A 28 19.38 8.44 -8.48
N MET A 29 18.14 8.40 -7.99
CA MET A 29 17.83 8.19 -6.56
C MET A 29 18.36 6.85 -6.06
N SER A 30 18.12 5.76 -6.81
CA SER A 30 18.58 4.41 -6.45
C SER A 30 20.11 4.33 -6.45
N ARG A 31 20.77 4.88 -7.48
CA ARG A 31 22.23 4.91 -7.59
C ARG A 31 22.90 5.74 -6.48
N LYS A 32 22.26 6.84 -6.05
CA LYS A 32 22.73 7.67 -4.93
C LYS A 32 22.38 7.08 -3.55
N GLY A 33 21.64 5.97 -3.52
CA GLY A 33 21.19 5.33 -2.29
C GLY A 33 20.23 6.21 -1.48
N MET A 34 19.42 7.04 -2.16
CA MET A 34 18.48 7.97 -1.51
C MET A 34 17.25 7.26 -0.94
N CYS A 35 16.83 6.17 -1.58
CA CYS A 35 15.70 5.33 -1.15
C CYS A 35 15.68 4.02 -1.96
N ARG A 36 14.97 3.00 -1.45
CA ARG A 36 14.55 1.84 -2.24
C ARG A 36 13.19 2.10 -2.89
N PHE A 37 12.92 1.41 -4.01
CA PHE A 37 11.66 1.56 -4.75
C PHE A 37 11.02 0.22 -5.07
N GLY A 38 9.70 0.24 -5.03
CA GLY A 38 8.79 -0.86 -5.27
C GLY A 38 7.71 -0.50 -6.28
N ASN A 39 7.15 -1.50 -6.95
CA ASN A 39 6.12 -1.31 -7.98
C ASN A 39 4.77 -1.88 -7.53
N ASP A 40 3.71 -1.08 -7.56
CA ASP A 40 2.33 -1.49 -7.28
C ASP A 40 1.63 -2.00 -8.57
N TYR A 41 2.32 -2.84 -9.35
CA TYR A 41 1.79 -3.38 -10.59
C TYR A 41 2.55 -4.63 -11.06
N ALA A 42 1.92 -5.48 -11.86
CA ALA A 42 2.50 -6.76 -12.27
C ALA A 42 3.35 -6.71 -13.56
N LEU A 43 3.22 -5.66 -14.38
CA LEU A 43 3.89 -5.60 -15.69
C LEU A 43 5.03 -4.56 -15.71
N GLY A 44 5.88 -4.62 -16.75
CA GLY A 44 6.98 -3.67 -16.94
C GLY A 44 8.19 -3.88 -16.02
N LEU A 45 8.19 -4.94 -15.22
CA LEU A 45 9.13 -5.13 -14.11
C LEU A 45 10.61 -5.20 -14.51
N ARG A 46 10.94 -5.73 -15.71
CA ARG A 46 12.32 -5.79 -16.19
C ARG A 46 12.91 -4.39 -16.43
N TRP A 47 12.07 -3.45 -16.89
CA TRP A 47 12.46 -2.06 -17.06
C TRP A 47 12.69 -1.39 -15.70
N LEU A 48 11.73 -1.54 -14.78
CA LEU A 48 11.83 -0.97 -13.43
C LEU A 48 13.03 -1.50 -12.64
N ARG A 49 13.35 -2.79 -12.77
CA ARG A 49 14.58 -3.37 -12.19
C ARG A 49 15.84 -2.67 -12.69
N ARG A 50 15.88 -2.23 -13.97
CA ARG A 50 17.02 -1.45 -14.52
C ARG A 50 17.08 -0.03 -13.94
N LEU A 51 15.95 0.54 -13.54
CA LEU A 51 15.90 1.82 -12.82
C LEU A 51 16.29 1.69 -11.34
N GLY A 52 16.48 0.46 -10.82
CA GLY A 52 16.88 0.22 -9.43
C GLY A 52 15.73 -0.16 -8.50
N TYR A 53 14.55 -0.49 -9.03
CA TYR A 53 13.48 -1.06 -8.23
C TYR A 53 13.91 -2.43 -7.69
N VAL A 54 13.47 -2.75 -6.49
CA VAL A 54 13.86 -3.96 -5.73
C VAL A 54 12.66 -4.67 -5.09
N GLN A 55 11.45 -4.15 -5.25
CA GLN A 55 10.25 -4.69 -4.62
C GLN A 55 9.08 -4.64 -5.60
N VAL A 56 8.12 -5.56 -5.46
CA VAL A 56 6.83 -5.49 -6.17
C VAL A 56 5.74 -5.77 -5.17
N SER A 57 4.67 -4.98 -5.21
CA SER A 57 3.53 -5.13 -4.35
C SER A 57 2.30 -5.43 -5.19
N THR A 58 1.58 -6.51 -4.83
CA THR A 58 0.35 -6.92 -5.52
C THR A 58 -0.80 -7.08 -4.52
N ASN A 59 -2.02 -7.17 -5.04
CA ASN A 59 -3.26 -7.45 -4.32
C ASN A 59 -4.28 -8.05 -5.33
N PRO A 60 -5.47 -8.50 -4.91
CA PRO A 60 -6.44 -9.12 -5.81
C PRO A 60 -6.90 -8.20 -6.95
N VAL A 61 -7.02 -6.89 -6.71
CA VAL A 61 -7.33 -5.90 -7.76
C VAL A 61 -6.22 -5.91 -8.82
N LEU A 62 -4.96 -5.89 -8.38
CA LEU A 62 -3.79 -5.90 -9.26
C LEU A 62 -3.64 -7.23 -10.00
N ALA A 63 -3.94 -8.35 -9.36
CA ALA A 63 -3.97 -9.66 -10.00
C ALA A 63 -5.05 -9.69 -11.10
N ALA A 64 -6.27 -9.23 -10.80
CA ALA A 64 -7.33 -9.13 -11.79
C ALA A 64 -6.97 -8.21 -12.96
N ILE A 65 -6.31 -7.08 -12.67
CA ILE A 65 -5.78 -6.18 -13.70
C ILE A 65 -4.71 -6.87 -14.55
N ALA A 66 -3.82 -7.66 -13.96
CA ALA A 66 -2.82 -8.42 -14.73
C ALA A 66 -3.48 -9.36 -15.75
N TYR A 67 -4.56 -10.05 -15.37
CA TYR A 67 -5.34 -10.91 -16.28
C TYR A 67 -6.11 -10.14 -17.35
N ARG A 68 -6.48 -8.88 -17.08
CA ARG A 68 -7.10 -8.00 -18.08
C ARG A 68 -6.07 -7.52 -19.09
N ASP A 69 -4.89 -7.14 -18.62
CA ASP A 69 -3.86 -6.48 -19.42
C ASP A 69 -2.96 -7.50 -20.16
N ASP A 70 -2.80 -8.73 -19.63
CA ASP A 70 -2.27 -9.91 -20.33
C ASP A 70 -3.30 -11.06 -20.39
N PRO A 71 -4.18 -11.08 -21.41
CA PRO A 71 -5.18 -12.13 -21.57
C PRO A 71 -4.61 -13.56 -21.67
N ASN A 72 -3.32 -13.74 -21.99
CA ASN A 72 -2.71 -15.07 -22.06
C ASN A 72 -2.63 -15.77 -20.69
N LEU A 73 -2.74 -15.01 -19.59
CA LEU A 73 -2.82 -15.58 -18.24
C LEU A 73 -4.06 -16.49 -18.08
N TRP A 74 -5.16 -16.20 -18.78
CA TRP A 74 -6.33 -17.09 -18.79
C TRP A 74 -6.01 -18.42 -19.45
N SER A 75 -5.32 -18.42 -20.59
CA SER A 75 -4.89 -19.65 -21.27
C SER A 75 -3.93 -20.45 -20.39
N LYS A 76 -2.98 -19.79 -19.71
CA LYS A 76 -2.07 -20.45 -18.75
C LYS A 76 -2.81 -21.07 -17.58
N LEU A 77 -3.85 -20.40 -17.07
CA LEU A 77 -4.71 -20.96 -16.02
C LEU A 77 -5.48 -22.18 -16.54
N GLU A 78 -6.08 -22.10 -17.74
CA GLU A 78 -6.75 -23.25 -18.36
C GLU A 78 -5.78 -24.44 -18.47
N ASP A 79 -4.59 -24.24 -19.04
CA ASP A 79 -3.55 -25.27 -19.21
C ASP A 79 -3.08 -25.86 -17.87
N TYR A 80 -2.92 -25.03 -16.85
CA TYR A 80 -2.56 -25.50 -15.52
C TYR A 80 -3.66 -26.41 -14.95
N LEU A 81 -4.92 -25.99 -15.03
CA LEU A 81 -6.06 -26.78 -14.57
C LEU A 81 -6.21 -28.10 -15.35
N ARG A 82 -5.89 -28.11 -16.65
CA ARG A 82 -5.88 -29.33 -17.47
C ARG A 82 -4.88 -30.37 -16.96
N ARG A 83 -3.72 -29.90 -16.49
CA ARG A 83 -2.63 -30.76 -15.99
C ARG A 83 -2.84 -31.20 -14.55
N ASN A 84 -3.72 -30.52 -13.83
CA ASN A 84 -3.99 -30.73 -12.41
C ASN A 84 -5.51 -30.88 -12.18
N PRO A 85 -6.12 -31.98 -12.67
CA PRO A 85 -7.57 -32.17 -12.67
C PRO A 85 -8.19 -32.30 -11.27
N GLU A 86 -7.40 -32.46 -10.21
CA GLU A 86 -7.86 -32.42 -8.83
C GLU A 86 -8.53 -31.10 -8.46
N TYR A 87 -8.09 -29.98 -9.03
CA TYR A 87 -8.70 -28.66 -8.84
C TYR A 87 -10.06 -28.52 -9.55
N LEU A 88 -10.40 -29.45 -10.46
CA LEU A 88 -11.67 -29.47 -11.19
C LEU A 88 -12.75 -30.29 -10.44
N LYS A 89 -12.42 -30.93 -9.32
CA LYS A 89 -13.37 -31.66 -8.46
C LYS A 89 -13.92 -30.75 -7.38
N ASN A 90 -15.25 -30.78 -7.18
CA ASN A 90 -15.94 -29.97 -6.16
C ASN A 90 -15.57 -28.48 -6.23
N ILE A 91 -15.58 -27.91 -7.44
CA ILE A 91 -15.14 -26.53 -7.73
C ILE A 91 -15.80 -25.51 -6.79
N ASP A 92 -17.08 -25.71 -6.47
CA ASP A 92 -17.84 -24.78 -5.63
C ASP A 92 -17.32 -24.72 -4.18
N ASP A 93 -16.65 -25.77 -3.69
CA ASP A 93 -16.03 -25.83 -2.36
C ASP A 93 -14.57 -25.34 -2.36
N ARG A 94 -13.98 -25.12 -3.54
CA ARG A 94 -12.55 -24.79 -3.75
C ARG A 94 -12.31 -23.41 -4.35
N GLN A 95 -13.29 -22.52 -4.28
CA GLN A 95 -13.22 -21.24 -4.99
C GLN A 95 -12.01 -20.39 -4.58
N ASP A 96 -11.72 -20.32 -3.29
CA ASP A 96 -10.58 -19.54 -2.78
C ASP A 96 -9.23 -20.17 -3.15
N GLU A 97 -9.14 -21.50 -3.18
CA GLU A 97 -7.96 -22.25 -3.63
C GLU A 97 -7.67 -21.99 -5.12
N LEU A 98 -8.71 -21.97 -5.97
CA LEU A 98 -8.59 -21.64 -7.39
C LEU A 98 -8.09 -20.20 -7.60
N VAL A 99 -8.56 -19.25 -6.79
CA VAL A 99 -8.09 -17.85 -6.86
C VAL A 99 -6.66 -17.71 -6.40
N MET A 100 -6.27 -18.44 -5.35
CA MET A 100 -4.88 -18.46 -4.90
C MET A 100 -3.97 -18.95 -6.03
N LEU A 101 -4.35 -20.03 -6.70
CA LEU A 101 -3.62 -20.55 -7.86
C LEU A 101 -3.53 -19.54 -9.00
N ALA A 102 -4.65 -18.93 -9.41
CA ALA A 102 -4.66 -17.91 -10.45
C ALA A 102 -3.77 -16.72 -10.08
N THR A 103 -3.80 -16.29 -8.82
CA THR A 103 -2.94 -15.21 -8.31
C THR A 103 -1.47 -15.62 -8.38
N MET A 104 -1.11 -16.84 -7.98
CA MET A 104 0.27 -17.35 -8.09
C MET A 104 0.78 -17.37 -9.54
N LEU A 105 -0.05 -17.82 -10.49
CA LEU A 105 0.31 -17.83 -11.91
C LEU A 105 0.60 -16.43 -12.46
N ALA A 106 -0.11 -15.41 -11.98
CA ALA A 106 0.17 -14.02 -12.34
C ALA A 106 1.44 -13.46 -11.68
N LEU A 107 1.87 -14.02 -10.54
CA LEU A 107 2.97 -13.48 -9.74
C LEU A 107 4.30 -14.19 -9.89
N TRP A 108 4.33 -15.47 -10.28
CA TRP A 108 5.59 -16.18 -10.53
C TRP A 108 6.49 -15.45 -11.54
N PRO A 109 5.99 -14.91 -12.67
CA PRO A 109 6.83 -14.11 -13.57
C PRO A 109 7.47 -12.90 -12.88
N ASN A 110 6.79 -12.29 -11.91
CA ASN A 110 7.31 -11.15 -11.14
C ASN A 110 8.44 -11.62 -10.22
N MET A 111 8.22 -12.74 -9.53
CA MET A 111 9.22 -13.38 -8.68
C MET A 111 10.48 -13.78 -9.45
N GLU A 112 10.33 -14.31 -10.67
CA GLU A 112 11.44 -14.61 -11.58
C GLU A 112 12.25 -13.36 -11.96
N VAL A 113 11.58 -12.25 -12.29
CA VAL A 113 12.26 -10.99 -12.66
C VAL A 113 13.14 -10.49 -11.52
N PHE A 114 12.71 -10.63 -10.28
CA PHE A 114 13.46 -10.16 -9.10
C PHE A 114 14.32 -11.24 -8.44
N ARG A 115 14.22 -12.51 -8.87
CA ARG A 115 15.01 -13.64 -8.35
C ARG A 115 16.53 -13.38 -8.35
N PRO A 116 17.12 -12.77 -9.39
CA PRO A 116 18.55 -12.44 -9.36
C PRO A 116 18.90 -11.42 -8.26
N VAL A 117 18.05 -10.41 -8.05
CA VAL A 117 18.25 -9.40 -7.00
C VAL A 117 18.15 -10.07 -5.62
N PHE A 118 17.17 -10.94 -5.44
CA PHE A 118 16.97 -11.69 -4.20
C PHE A 118 18.21 -12.46 -3.77
N TYR A 119 18.86 -13.19 -4.66
CA TYR A 119 20.10 -13.90 -4.34
C TYR A 119 21.33 -12.98 -4.22
N LEU A 120 21.49 -12.01 -5.13
CA LEU A 120 22.63 -11.08 -5.10
C LEU A 120 22.63 -10.16 -3.87
N LYS A 121 21.45 -9.94 -3.28
CA LYS A 121 21.25 -9.14 -2.08
C LYS A 121 20.96 -9.98 -0.85
N ASP A 122 21.20 -11.27 -0.91
CA ASP A 122 21.12 -12.15 0.25
C ASP A 122 19.76 -12.07 0.98
N PHE A 123 18.68 -12.05 0.19
CA PHE A 123 17.28 -11.95 0.62
C PHE A 123 16.87 -10.61 1.25
N SER A 124 17.76 -9.61 1.19
CA SER A 124 17.49 -8.25 1.68
C SER A 124 16.74 -7.37 0.68
N ASP A 125 16.54 -7.82 -0.56
CA ASP A 125 15.81 -7.13 -1.63
C ASP A 125 15.21 -8.17 -2.60
N GLY A 126 14.46 -7.75 -3.61
CA GLY A 126 13.87 -8.63 -4.62
C GLY A 126 12.57 -9.31 -4.18
N MET A 127 11.87 -8.73 -3.20
CA MET A 127 10.67 -9.30 -2.58
C MET A 127 9.40 -8.96 -3.35
N ILE A 128 8.50 -9.94 -3.46
CA ILE A 128 7.18 -9.79 -4.09
C ILE A 128 6.10 -9.96 -3.04
N SER A 129 5.28 -8.93 -2.84
CA SER A 129 4.18 -8.97 -1.88
C SER A 129 2.94 -9.62 -2.46
N TYR A 130 2.45 -10.66 -1.78
CA TYR A 130 1.25 -11.43 -2.10
C TYR A 130 0.17 -11.16 -1.05
N GLN A 131 -1.03 -10.76 -1.45
CA GLN A 131 -2.14 -10.49 -0.52
C GLN A 131 -2.87 -11.76 -0.07
N LEU A 132 -2.93 -11.99 1.25
CA LEU A 132 -3.77 -13.04 1.82
C LEU A 132 -5.26 -12.75 1.61
N ASN A 133 -6.08 -13.79 1.63
CA ASN A 133 -7.51 -13.72 1.34
C ASN A 133 -8.21 -12.72 2.29
N PRO A 134 -8.79 -11.62 1.77
CA PRO A 134 -9.41 -10.60 2.61
C PRO A 134 -10.66 -11.11 3.35
N ASN A 135 -11.30 -12.19 2.87
CA ASN A 135 -12.51 -12.76 3.49
C ASN A 135 -12.24 -13.49 4.81
N VAL A 136 -10.98 -13.77 5.15
CA VAL A 136 -10.57 -14.47 6.36
C VAL A 136 -9.43 -13.72 7.08
N ALA A 137 -9.34 -12.41 6.86
CA ALA A 137 -8.24 -11.59 7.40
C ALA A 137 -8.23 -11.50 8.94
N ASP A 138 -9.35 -11.77 9.59
CA ASP A 138 -9.54 -11.85 11.03
C ASP A 138 -9.41 -13.28 11.60
N ASP A 139 -9.26 -14.29 10.74
CA ASP A 139 -9.06 -15.68 11.12
C ASP A 139 -7.58 -16.05 11.01
N VAL A 140 -6.92 -16.18 12.17
CA VAL A 140 -5.49 -16.48 12.28
C VAL A 140 -5.17 -17.83 11.64
N ASP A 141 -5.90 -18.88 12.01
CA ASP A 141 -5.60 -20.26 11.59
C ASP A 141 -5.75 -20.40 10.07
N ARG A 142 -6.85 -19.91 9.51
CA ARG A 142 -7.07 -19.95 8.05
C ARG A 142 -6.07 -19.09 7.29
N SER A 143 -5.69 -17.93 7.83
CA SER A 143 -4.69 -17.06 7.21
C SER A 143 -3.31 -17.73 7.15
N ILE A 144 -2.90 -18.39 8.25
CA ILE A 144 -1.65 -19.13 8.31
C ILE A 144 -1.69 -20.36 7.39
N GLU A 145 -2.78 -21.12 7.38
CA GLU A 145 -2.94 -22.28 6.49
C GLU A 145 -2.79 -21.86 5.01
N ASN A 146 -3.47 -20.78 4.61
CA ASN A 146 -3.39 -20.25 3.26
C ASN A 146 -1.96 -19.78 2.91
N ALA A 147 -1.31 -19.05 3.81
CA ALA A 147 0.06 -18.60 3.62
C ALA A 147 1.03 -19.77 3.42
N LEU A 148 0.93 -20.82 4.25
CA LEU A 148 1.80 -22.00 4.15
C LEU A 148 1.57 -22.80 2.87
N LYS A 149 0.32 -22.93 2.41
CA LYS A 149 0.00 -23.55 1.12
C LYS A 149 0.66 -22.79 -0.05
N ILE A 150 0.50 -21.47 -0.09
CA ILE A 150 1.10 -20.62 -1.12
C ILE A 150 2.63 -20.70 -1.07
N TYR A 151 3.21 -20.63 0.12
CA TYR A 151 4.65 -20.68 0.31
C TYR A 151 5.22 -22.01 -0.20
N ARG A 152 4.60 -23.15 0.15
CA ARG A 152 5.02 -24.48 -0.32
C ARG A 152 4.94 -24.62 -1.84
N ALA A 153 3.80 -24.27 -2.43
CA ALA A 153 3.63 -24.36 -3.89
C ALA A 153 4.61 -23.44 -4.64
N THR A 154 4.92 -22.26 -4.07
CA THR A 154 5.92 -21.35 -4.61
C THR A 154 7.34 -21.93 -4.48
N GLN A 155 7.64 -22.57 -3.34
CA GLN A 155 8.94 -23.20 -3.10
C GLN A 155 9.21 -24.34 -4.08
N GLU A 156 8.22 -25.18 -4.36
CA GLU A 156 8.32 -26.28 -5.34
C GLU A 156 8.62 -25.76 -6.75
N TYR A 157 7.96 -24.66 -7.15
CA TYR A 157 8.24 -24.01 -8.43
C TYR A 157 9.67 -23.48 -8.49
N PHE A 158 10.09 -22.71 -7.48
CA PHE A 158 11.40 -22.06 -7.50
C PHE A 158 12.56 -23.02 -7.24
N MET A 159 12.33 -24.19 -6.64
CA MET A 159 13.38 -25.22 -6.53
C MET A 159 13.92 -25.58 -7.91
N LYS A 160 13.01 -25.86 -8.87
CA LYS A 160 13.38 -26.17 -10.26
C LYS A 160 13.97 -24.96 -10.98
N TYR A 161 13.39 -23.78 -10.79
CA TYR A 161 13.91 -22.56 -11.43
C TYR A 161 15.35 -22.25 -10.98
N ASP A 162 15.64 -22.41 -9.70
CA ASP A 162 16.94 -22.08 -9.11
C ASP A 162 18.03 -23.09 -9.51
N GLU A 163 17.69 -24.32 -9.92
CA GLU A 163 18.64 -25.24 -10.55
C GLU A 163 19.28 -24.64 -11.81
N TYR A 164 18.50 -23.90 -12.60
CA TYR A 164 18.99 -23.19 -13.78
C TYR A 164 19.62 -21.84 -13.44
N LEU A 165 18.94 -21.02 -12.63
CA LEU A 165 19.40 -19.67 -12.31
C LEU A 165 20.76 -19.68 -11.59
N LEU A 166 20.92 -20.60 -10.63
CA LEU A 166 22.09 -20.70 -9.78
C LEU A 166 23.03 -21.84 -10.22
N TRP A 167 22.98 -22.20 -11.50
CA TRP A 167 23.92 -23.16 -12.05
C TRP A 167 25.35 -22.64 -11.88
N GLY A 168 26.22 -23.45 -11.28
CA GLY A 168 27.60 -23.09 -10.93
C GLY A 168 27.79 -22.37 -9.60
N TRP A 169 26.73 -22.01 -8.87
CA TRP A 169 26.84 -21.49 -7.50
C TRP A 169 27.03 -22.61 -6.48
N SER A 170 27.55 -22.28 -5.28
CA SER A 170 27.75 -23.25 -4.20
C SER A 170 26.47 -24.05 -3.88
N ARG A 171 26.65 -25.28 -3.44
CA ARG A 171 25.56 -26.13 -2.93
C ARG A 171 25.00 -25.60 -1.60
N ASP A 172 25.77 -24.83 -0.85
CA ASP A 172 25.35 -24.24 0.43
C ASP A 172 24.33 -23.10 0.27
N VAL A 173 24.10 -22.63 -0.95
CA VAL A 173 23.09 -21.60 -1.25
C VAL A 173 21.69 -22.23 -1.13
N GLU A 174 20.86 -21.63 -0.29
CA GLU A 174 19.46 -22.03 -0.05
C GLU A 174 18.62 -21.89 -1.33
N ARG A 175 18.36 -23.01 -2.03
CA ARG A 175 17.54 -23.06 -3.25
C ARG A 175 16.06 -23.21 -2.93
N GLY A 176 15.21 -22.70 -3.82
CA GLY A 176 13.76 -22.81 -3.74
C GLY A 176 13.11 -21.84 -2.76
N ARG A 177 13.86 -21.15 -1.88
CA ARG A 177 13.28 -20.19 -0.91
C ARG A 177 12.44 -19.13 -1.62
N PRO A 178 11.11 -19.06 -1.42
CA PRO A 178 10.29 -18.04 -2.05
C PRO A 178 10.74 -16.61 -1.73
N ASN A 179 10.89 -15.76 -2.75
CA ASN A 179 11.09 -14.30 -2.57
C ASN A 179 9.75 -13.59 -2.42
N ILE A 180 8.90 -14.14 -1.54
CA ILE A 180 7.55 -13.69 -1.27
C ILE A 180 7.49 -13.03 0.11
N VAL A 181 6.64 -12.02 0.24
CA VAL A 181 6.16 -11.53 1.54
C VAL A 181 4.64 -11.54 1.56
N PHE A 182 4.03 -12.03 2.62
CA PHE A 182 2.58 -12.06 2.72
C PHE A 182 2.03 -10.74 3.22
N LYS A 183 1.13 -10.14 2.45
CA LYS A 183 0.39 -8.98 2.92
C LYS A 183 -0.72 -9.40 3.86
N VAL A 184 -0.56 -8.94 5.10
CA VAL A 184 -1.48 -9.18 6.20
C VAL A 184 -2.25 -7.87 6.42
N ALA A 185 -3.58 -7.92 6.35
CA ALA A 185 -4.42 -6.74 6.52
C ALA A 185 -4.51 -6.36 8.01
N GLY A 186 -4.07 -5.15 8.36
CA GLY A 186 -4.17 -4.54 9.69
C GLY A 186 -5.58 -4.07 10.05
N SER A 187 -6.61 -4.80 9.61
CA SER A 187 -8.02 -4.48 9.86
C SER A 187 -8.54 -5.05 11.19
N SER A 188 -7.77 -5.90 11.87
CA SER A 188 -8.13 -6.48 13.15
C SER A 188 -6.89 -6.85 13.97
N PRO A 189 -7.02 -7.10 15.29
CA PRO A 189 -5.91 -7.56 16.13
C PRO A 189 -5.28 -8.88 15.65
N ALA A 190 -6.03 -9.73 14.93
CA ALA A 190 -5.51 -10.98 14.35
C ALA A 190 -4.27 -10.76 13.46
N ALA A 191 -4.15 -9.57 12.86
CA ALA A 191 -2.98 -9.20 12.07
C ALA A 191 -1.67 -9.27 12.87
N ILE A 192 -1.69 -8.98 14.18
CA ILE A 192 -0.53 -9.04 15.06
C ILE A 192 -0.04 -10.48 15.18
N ASP A 193 -0.96 -11.42 15.42
CA ASP A 193 -0.64 -12.84 15.58
C ASP A 193 -0.19 -13.45 14.26
N ILE A 194 -0.92 -13.21 13.17
CA ILE A 194 -0.55 -13.68 11.82
C ILE A 194 0.86 -13.21 11.47
N THR A 195 1.15 -11.92 11.73
CA THR A 195 2.47 -11.32 11.47
C THR A 195 3.55 -12.00 12.29
N SER A 196 3.35 -12.12 13.60
CA SER A 196 4.35 -12.70 14.49
C SER A 196 4.62 -14.18 14.18
N ILE A 197 3.59 -14.95 13.84
CA ILE A 197 3.70 -16.37 13.48
C ILE A 197 4.52 -16.51 12.19
N LEU A 198 4.14 -15.84 11.10
CA LEU A 198 4.84 -15.97 9.82
C LEU A 198 6.30 -15.54 9.92
N GLU A 199 6.57 -14.40 10.56
CA GLU A 199 7.94 -13.90 10.75
C GLU A 199 8.79 -14.86 11.60
N SER A 200 8.19 -15.57 12.57
CA SER A 200 8.90 -16.59 13.37
C SER A 200 9.32 -17.82 12.58
N LEU A 201 8.67 -18.07 11.44
CA LEU A 201 9.03 -19.13 10.50
C LEU A 201 10.05 -18.65 9.44
N GLY A 202 10.51 -17.40 9.53
CA GLY A 202 11.36 -16.79 8.49
C GLY A 202 10.60 -16.46 7.20
N ILE A 203 9.26 -16.48 7.25
CA ILE A 203 8.36 -16.10 6.15
C ILE A 203 8.01 -14.63 6.33
N GLY A 204 8.49 -13.80 5.40
CA GLY A 204 8.34 -12.36 5.51
C GLY A 204 6.89 -11.87 5.31
N THR A 205 6.58 -10.74 5.92
CA THR A 205 5.27 -10.09 5.87
C THR A 205 5.35 -8.66 5.35
N ASN A 206 4.28 -8.22 4.70
CA ASN A 206 4.07 -6.83 4.32
C ASN A 206 2.72 -6.36 4.91
N ASN A 207 2.72 -5.85 6.13
CA ASN A 207 1.48 -5.39 6.73
C ASN A 207 0.89 -4.25 5.90
N THR A 208 -0.43 -4.28 5.69
CA THR A 208 -1.15 -3.33 4.83
C THR A 208 -2.54 -3.09 5.37
N ILE A 209 -3.36 -2.23 4.76
CA ILE A 209 -4.60 -1.72 5.39
C ILE A 209 -4.27 -1.05 6.74
N THR A 210 -3.23 -0.24 6.69
CA THR A 210 -2.58 0.40 7.83
C THR A 210 -2.46 1.87 7.49
N PHE A 211 -3.00 2.70 8.37
CA PHE A 211 -3.20 4.14 8.12
C PHE A 211 -2.76 4.99 9.30
N THR A 212 -2.49 4.37 10.45
CA THR A 212 -2.31 5.07 11.72
C THR A 212 -0.97 4.69 12.35
N VAL A 213 -0.41 5.60 13.13
CA VAL A 213 0.83 5.37 13.87
C VAL A 213 0.66 4.22 14.85
N SER A 214 -0.46 4.14 15.57
CA SER A 214 -0.70 3.04 16.51
C SER A 214 -0.77 1.68 15.82
N GLN A 215 -1.42 1.58 14.65
CA GLN A 215 -1.43 0.33 13.85
C GLN A 215 -0.02 -0.07 13.43
N GLU A 216 0.71 0.83 12.77
CA GLU A 216 2.02 0.52 12.19
C GLU A 216 3.08 0.22 13.27
N VAL A 217 3.07 0.96 14.40
CA VAL A 217 3.95 0.68 15.54
C VAL A 217 3.71 -0.72 16.09
N SER A 218 2.44 -1.11 16.25
CA SER A 218 2.07 -2.42 16.79
C SER A 218 2.50 -3.56 15.88
N LEU A 219 2.36 -3.38 14.56
CA LEU A 219 2.71 -4.40 13.58
C LEU A 219 4.22 -4.50 13.37
N ILE A 220 4.97 -3.39 13.44
CA ILE A 220 6.44 -3.43 13.48
C ILE A 220 6.93 -4.17 14.73
N LEU A 221 6.31 -3.94 15.90
CA LEU A 221 6.62 -4.70 17.12
C LEU A 221 6.33 -6.20 16.96
N ALA A 222 5.24 -6.56 16.28
CA ALA A 222 4.92 -7.95 15.96
C ALA A 222 5.96 -8.60 15.05
N LYS A 223 6.44 -7.86 14.03
CA LYS A 223 7.57 -8.28 13.17
C LYS A 223 8.83 -8.50 13.98
N MET A 224 9.22 -7.53 14.81
CA MET A 224 10.40 -7.64 15.67
C MET A 224 10.34 -8.89 16.54
N ARG A 225 9.19 -9.16 17.17
CA ARG A 225 8.98 -10.37 17.99
C ARG A 225 9.10 -11.66 17.19
N GLY A 226 8.46 -11.75 16.03
CA GLY A 226 8.52 -12.95 15.18
C GLY A 226 9.94 -13.18 14.66
N ARG A 227 10.57 -12.15 14.09
CA ARG A 227 11.93 -12.21 13.56
C ARG A 227 12.96 -12.55 14.63
N ALA A 228 12.82 -12.03 15.84
CA ALA A 228 13.69 -12.38 16.97
C ALA A 228 13.66 -13.89 17.26
N LYS A 229 12.49 -14.54 17.16
CA LYS A 229 12.38 -16.00 17.28
C LYS A 229 13.08 -16.72 16.12
N ALA A 230 12.87 -16.26 14.89
CA ALA A 230 13.49 -16.85 13.71
C ALA A 230 15.02 -16.82 13.78
N VAL A 231 15.62 -15.63 14.04
CA VAL A 231 17.08 -15.50 14.10
C VAL A 231 17.70 -16.34 15.21
N LYS A 232 17.04 -16.43 16.38
CA LYS A 232 17.49 -17.26 17.50
C LYS A 232 17.47 -18.76 17.18
N MET A 233 16.62 -19.17 16.25
CA MET A 233 16.58 -20.54 15.72
C MET A 233 17.58 -20.76 14.56
N GLY A 234 18.41 -19.77 14.24
CA GLY A 234 19.31 -19.80 13.08
C GLY A 234 18.58 -19.68 11.74
N VAL A 235 17.28 -19.32 11.75
CA VAL A 235 16.51 -19.10 10.53
C VAL A 235 16.86 -17.73 9.98
N LYS A 236 17.47 -17.71 8.80
CA LYS A 236 17.76 -16.48 8.07
C LYS A 236 16.46 -15.77 7.73
N THR A 237 16.38 -14.47 7.97
CA THR A 237 15.20 -13.66 7.68
C THR A 237 15.29 -12.97 6.32
N THR A 238 14.15 -12.62 5.71
CA THR A 238 14.08 -11.80 4.49
C THR A 238 13.76 -10.34 4.82
N LYS A 239 13.86 -9.43 3.86
CA LYS A 239 13.31 -8.07 4.01
C LYS A 239 11.79 -8.08 4.06
N VAL A 240 11.23 -7.26 4.94
CA VAL A 240 9.79 -7.18 5.26
C VAL A 240 9.36 -5.73 5.35
N TYR A 241 8.05 -5.51 5.28
CA TYR A 241 7.52 -4.17 5.08
C TYR A 241 6.35 -3.85 6.00
N GLU A 242 6.26 -2.60 6.42
CA GLU A 242 5.07 -2.01 7.03
C GLU A 242 4.52 -0.97 6.04
N THR A 243 3.46 -1.33 5.32
CA THR A 243 2.87 -0.40 4.35
C THR A 243 2.21 0.76 5.08
N ASN A 244 2.47 1.98 4.68
CA ASN A 244 1.66 3.14 5.05
C ASN A 244 0.75 3.49 3.87
N MET A 245 -0.58 3.31 4.00
CA MET A 245 -1.53 3.66 2.94
C MET A 245 -1.92 5.14 3.00
N GLY A 246 -0.91 6.02 3.00
CA GLY A 246 -1.05 7.45 3.24
C GLY A 246 -2.08 8.15 2.35
N GLY A 247 -2.05 7.93 1.03
CA GLY A 247 -3.03 8.61 0.16
C GLY A 247 -4.48 8.10 0.30
N ARG A 248 -4.69 6.89 0.87
CA ARG A 248 -6.03 6.44 1.28
C ARG A 248 -6.48 7.19 2.53
N LEU A 249 -5.60 7.38 3.51
CA LEU A 249 -5.88 8.24 4.67
C LEU A 249 -6.23 9.67 4.24
N GLU A 250 -5.42 10.27 3.36
CA GLU A 250 -5.68 11.60 2.79
C GLU A 250 -7.06 11.66 2.15
N GLY A 251 -7.39 10.68 1.30
CA GLY A 251 -8.69 10.58 0.64
C GLY A 251 -9.84 10.51 1.64
N HIS A 252 -9.71 9.69 2.68
CA HIS A 252 -10.72 9.55 3.71
C HIS A 252 -10.94 10.85 4.50
N ILE A 253 -9.87 11.44 5.06
CA ILE A 253 -9.93 12.68 5.85
C ILE A 253 -10.53 13.82 5.02
N ARG A 254 -10.14 13.90 3.74
CA ARG A 254 -10.66 14.89 2.80
C ARG A 254 -12.16 14.72 2.54
N GLU A 255 -12.62 13.49 2.36
CA GLU A 255 -14.06 13.18 2.23
C GLU A 255 -14.84 13.51 3.50
N VAL A 256 -14.28 13.25 4.69
CA VAL A 256 -14.90 13.61 5.98
C VAL A 256 -15.01 15.14 6.12
N LYS A 257 -13.95 15.88 5.79
CA LYS A 257 -13.97 17.35 5.81
C LYS A 257 -14.99 17.91 4.81
N ALA A 258 -15.03 17.38 3.59
CA ALA A 258 -16.01 17.77 2.58
C ALA A 258 -17.45 17.53 3.06
N ALA A 259 -17.75 16.34 3.59
CA ALA A 259 -19.07 16.00 4.09
C ALA A 259 -19.51 16.91 5.23
N ARG A 260 -18.60 17.23 6.15
CA ARG A 260 -18.85 18.17 7.24
C ARG A 260 -19.21 19.57 6.72
N LEU A 261 -18.41 20.11 5.79
CA LEU A 261 -18.65 21.42 5.20
C LEU A 261 -19.98 21.47 4.43
N LEU A 262 -20.28 20.43 3.65
CA LEU A 262 -21.55 20.30 2.95
C LEU A 262 -22.72 20.28 3.94
N MET A 263 -22.68 19.45 4.98
CA MET A 263 -23.74 19.42 6.00
C MET A 263 -23.90 20.76 6.72
N GLU A 264 -22.80 21.44 7.06
CA GLU A 264 -22.84 22.78 7.69
C GLU A 264 -23.49 23.82 6.78
N ALA A 265 -23.21 23.78 5.47
CA ALA A 265 -23.84 24.65 4.48
C ALA A 265 -25.32 24.34 4.29
N LEU A 266 -25.66 23.05 4.12
CA LEU A 266 -27.02 22.59 3.87
C LEU A 266 -28.00 22.97 4.99
N LYS A 267 -27.55 23.03 6.25
CA LYS A 267 -28.32 23.51 7.40
C LYS A 267 -28.80 24.97 7.27
N ARG A 268 -28.27 25.75 6.34
CA ARG A 268 -28.61 27.16 6.11
C ARG A 268 -29.72 27.37 5.09
N PHE A 269 -30.20 26.30 4.44
CA PHE A 269 -31.24 26.35 3.42
C PHE A 269 -32.54 25.74 3.96
N GLU A 270 -33.68 26.25 3.48
CA GLU A 270 -35.02 25.75 3.84
C GLU A 270 -35.26 24.32 3.34
N ASP A 271 -34.73 23.99 2.16
CA ASP A 271 -34.77 22.64 1.58
C ASP A 271 -33.35 22.11 1.33
N PRO A 272 -32.72 21.51 2.36
CA PRO A 272 -31.37 20.98 2.27
C PRO A 272 -31.19 19.95 1.15
N GLU A 273 -32.18 19.08 0.94
CA GLU A 273 -32.07 18.02 -0.06
C GLU A 273 -32.17 18.55 -1.48
N ALA A 274 -33.09 19.49 -1.75
CA ALA A 274 -33.16 20.14 -3.06
C ALA A 274 -31.87 20.89 -3.39
N LYS A 275 -31.27 21.55 -2.38
CA LYS A 275 -30.01 22.26 -2.57
C LYS A 275 -28.85 21.30 -2.84
N LEU A 276 -28.80 20.18 -2.13
CA LEU A 276 -27.82 19.12 -2.39
C LEU A 276 -27.96 18.56 -3.80
N ILE A 277 -29.18 18.35 -4.30
CA ILE A 277 -29.43 17.88 -5.68
C ILE A 277 -28.86 18.87 -6.70
N GLU A 278 -29.07 20.17 -6.52
CA GLU A 278 -28.53 21.21 -7.40
C GLU A 278 -27.00 21.16 -7.43
N PHE A 279 -26.36 21.03 -6.27
CA PHE A 279 -24.91 20.90 -6.14
C PHE A 279 -24.40 19.61 -6.82
N CYS A 280 -25.03 18.48 -6.53
CA CYS A 280 -24.69 17.17 -7.09
C CYS A 280 -24.74 17.13 -8.62
N LYS A 281 -25.71 17.84 -9.24
CA LYS A 281 -25.80 17.96 -10.70
C LYS A 281 -24.57 18.65 -11.30
N LYS A 282 -24.01 19.65 -10.63
CA LYS A 282 -22.79 20.36 -11.08
C LYS A 282 -21.56 19.44 -11.08
N LEU A 283 -21.54 18.43 -10.20
CA LEU A 283 -20.45 17.47 -10.04
C LEU A 283 -20.68 16.12 -10.72
N ASN A 284 -21.77 15.98 -11.48
CA ASN A 284 -22.17 14.71 -12.11
C ASN A 284 -22.31 13.54 -11.11
N VAL A 285 -22.74 13.83 -9.89
CA VAL A 285 -23.13 12.79 -8.92
C VAL A 285 -24.45 12.18 -9.41
N PRO A 286 -24.60 10.84 -9.42
CA PRO A 286 -25.86 10.20 -9.80
C PRO A 286 -26.95 10.52 -8.77
N VAL A 287 -28.00 11.18 -9.23
CA VAL A 287 -29.17 11.60 -8.43
C VAL A 287 -30.42 10.95 -9.03
N ALA A 288 -31.15 10.19 -8.22
CA ALA A 288 -32.41 9.59 -8.64
C ALA A 288 -33.58 10.59 -8.53
N GLY A 289 -33.62 11.36 -7.44
CA GLY A 289 -34.67 12.34 -7.17
C GLY A 289 -34.68 12.75 -5.70
N LYS A 290 -35.59 13.66 -5.33
CA LYS A 290 -35.83 14.04 -3.93
C LYS A 290 -36.54 12.89 -3.21
N SER A 291 -36.12 12.60 -1.97
CA SER A 291 -36.58 11.47 -1.16
C SER A 291 -36.32 10.08 -1.78
N GLU A 292 -35.62 10.00 -2.90
CA GLU A 292 -35.26 8.73 -3.54
C GLU A 292 -33.89 8.23 -3.09
N VAL A 293 -33.64 6.94 -3.29
CA VAL A 293 -32.36 6.29 -2.98
C VAL A 293 -31.36 6.57 -4.10
N TRP A 294 -30.16 7.05 -3.75
CA TRP A 294 -29.10 7.30 -4.73
C TRP A 294 -28.07 6.18 -4.68
N THR A 295 -27.53 5.76 -5.82
CA THR A 295 -26.43 4.79 -5.86
C THR A 295 -25.37 5.28 -6.82
N GLY A 296 -24.11 5.31 -6.38
CA GLY A 296 -22.99 5.78 -7.17
C GLY A 296 -21.67 5.14 -6.80
N ALA A 297 -20.70 5.23 -7.71
CA ALA A 297 -19.36 4.75 -7.49
C ALA A 297 -18.64 5.62 -6.45
N THR A 298 -17.89 4.99 -5.55
CA THR A 298 -17.19 5.71 -4.48
C THR A 298 -15.77 6.15 -4.85
N GLY A 299 -15.18 5.57 -5.89
CA GLY A 299 -13.73 5.66 -6.16
C GLY A 299 -12.89 4.75 -5.25
N TRP A 300 -13.52 4.01 -4.34
CA TRP A 300 -12.88 3.03 -3.47
C TRP A 300 -12.97 1.59 -4.00
N GLY A 301 -13.57 1.41 -5.18
CA GLY A 301 -13.73 0.10 -5.83
C GLY A 301 -15.10 -0.56 -5.60
N TYR A 302 -16.06 0.18 -5.04
CA TYR A 302 -17.42 -0.28 -4.79
C TYR A 302 -18.47 0.82 -5.02
N ASN A 303 -19.74 0.43 -5.11
CA ASN A 303 -20.88 1.35 -5.16
C ASN A 303 -21.47 1.62 -3.76
N PHE A 304 -21.83 2.87 -3.49
CA PHE A 304 -22.46 3.29 -2.25
C PHE A 304 -23.91 3.67 -2.50
N THR A 305 -24.81 3.13 -1.67
CA THR A 305 -26.24 3.39 -1.72
C THR A 305 -26.63 4.30 -0.57
N ALA A 306 -27.12 5.49 -0.90
CA ALA A 306 -27.48 6.54 0.05
C ALA A 306 -29.00 6.70 0.15
N LYS A 307 -29.55 6.61 1.36
CA LYS A 307 -30.99 6.70 1.64
C LYS A 307 -31.33 8.00 2.35
N SER A 308 -30.55 8.35 3.36
CA SER A 308 -30.67 9.58 4.15
C SER A 308 -29.96 10.77 3.51
N LEU A 309 -30.25 11.99 3.99
CA LEU A 309 -29.56 13.20 3.55
C LEU A 309 -28.06 13.12 3.87
N GLU A 310 -27.71 12.63 5.05
CA GLU A 310 -26.33 12.46 5.51
C GLU A 310 -25.56 11.51 4.60
N GLU A 311 -26.14 10.36 4.25
CA GLU A 311 -25.53 9.42 3.31
C GLU A 311 -25.41 10.03 1.90
N LYS A 312 -26.38 10.84 1.47
CA LYS A 312 -26.32 11.54 0.17
C LYS A 312 -25.19 12.56 0.15
N VAL A 313 -24.93 13.25 1.26
CA VAL A 313 -23.77 14.13 1.41
C VAL A 313 -22.47 13.34 1.39
N VAL A 314 -22.41 12.19 2.06
CA VAL A 314 -21.24 11.29 1.98
C VAL A 314 -20.98 10.86 0.54
N LEU A 315 -22.03 10.47 -0.21
CA LEU A 315 -21.91 10.11 -1.62
C LEU A 315 -21.33 11.26 -2.46
N ALA A 316 -21.85 12.48 -2.29
CA ALA A 316 -21.36 13.66 -3.00
C ALA A 316 -19.91 14.02 -2.64
N SER A 317 -19.48 13.68 -1.42
CA SER A 317 -18.14 14.00 -0.91
C SER A 317 -17.05 13.10 -1.43
N PHE A 318 -17.38 11.90 -1.93
CA PHE A 318 -16.39 10.94 -2.43
C PHE A 318 -15.49 11.56 -3.49
N ASN A 319 -14.21 11.17 -3.46
CA ASN A 319 -13.22 11.58 -4.45
C ASN A 319 -13.60 11.20 -5.90
N GLN A 320 -14.57 10.30 -6.10
CA GLN A 320 -15.12 10.02 -7.42
C GLN A 320 -15.71 11.28 -8.07
N TYR A 321 -16.38 12.13 -7.29
CA TYR A 321 -17.18 13.25 -7.79
C TYR A 321 -16.53 14.59 -7.46
N LEU A 322 -16.28 14.85 -6.17
CA LEU A 322 -15.57 16.05 -5.75
C LEU A 322 -14.08 15.69 -5.66
N LYS A 323 -13.22 16.17 -6.57
CA LYS A 323 -11.81 15.73 -6.66
C LYS A 323 -10.85 16.43 -5.68
N THR A 324 -11.16 17.67 -5.32
CA THR A 324 -10.39 18.54 -4.41
C THR A 324 -11.37 19.25 -3.47
N LEU A 325 -10.91 19.70 -2.30
CA LEU A 325 -11.68 20.63 -1.46
C LEU A 325 -11.73 22.02 -2.09
N ALA A 326 -10.68 22.46 -2.77
CA ALA A 326 -10.61 23.77 -3.43
C ALA A 326 -11.39 23.78 -4.76
N ASP A 327 -12.62 23.28 -4.71
CA ASP A 327 -13.55 23.20 -5.84
C ASP A 327 -14.44 24.45 -5.89
N GLU A 328 -14.62 24.99 -7.09
CA GLU A 328 -15.37 26.22 -7.28
C GLU A 328 -16.86 26.09 -6.93
N HIS A 329 -17.45 24.92 -7.16
CA HIS A 329 -18.86 24.66 -6.84
C HIS A 329 -19.05 24.53 -5.34
N LEU A 330 -18.11 23.89 -4.63
CA LEU A 330 -18.15 23.82 -3.17
C LEU A 330 -17.98 25.23 -2.57
N ALA A 331 -17.00 26.00 -3.03
CA ALA A 331 -16.80 27.37 -2.58
C ALA A 331 -18.06 28.24 -2.81
N GLY A 332 -18.70 28.12 -3.98
CA GLY A 332 -19.95 28.80 -4.29
C GLY A 332 -21.07 28.45 -3.31
N LEU A 333 -21.28 27.16 -3.03
CA LEU A 333 -22.29 26.70 -2.07
C LEU A 333 -22.06 27.26 -0.65
N LEU A 334 -20.79 27.30 -0.20
CA LEU A 334 -20.45 27.83 1.12
C LEU A 334 -20.74 29.33 1.25
N VAL A 335 -20.51 30.10 0.17
CA VAL A 335 -20.84 31.53 0.12
C VAL A 335 -22.36 31.74 0.08
N GLU A 336 -23.08 30.97 -0.73
CA GLU A 336 -24.56 31.01 -0.76
C GLU A 336 -25.18 30.70 0.61
N ALA A 337 -24.55 29.78 1.37
CA ALA A 337 -24.91 29.46 2.75
C ALA A 337 -24.50 30.52 3.79
N LYS A 338 -23.87 31.63 3.36
CA LYS A 338 -23.35 32.71 4.21
C LYS A 338 -22.31 32.24 5.24
N LEU A 339 -21.54 31.20 4.92
CA LEU A 339 -20.41 30.75 5.75
C LEU A 339 -19.13 31.53 5.46
N PHE A 340 -19.03 32.15 4.29
CA PHE A 340 -17.91 32.99 3.86
C PHE A 340 -18.45 34.23 3.12
N ASN A 341 -17.66 35.32 3.11
CA ASN A 341 -18.10 36.58 2.51
C ASN A 341 -17.87 36.61 0.99
N SER A 342 -16.89 35.86 0.49
CA SER A 342 -16.56 35.79 -0.93
C SER A 342 -16.09 34.40 -1.35
N LYS A 343 -16.17 34.14 -2.67
CA LYS A 343 -15.68 32.89 -3.26
C LYS A 343 -14.17 32.74 -3.08
N ASP A 344 -13.41 33.84 -3.18
CA ASP A 344 -11.96 33.84 -2.98
C ASP A 344 -11.57 33.50 -1.54
N GLU A 345 -12.30 34.03 -0.56
CA GLU A 345 -12.10 33.70 0.87
C GLU A 345 -12.34 32.20 1.11
N ALA A 346 -13.44 31.66 0.57
CA ALA A 346 -13.76 30.24 0.67
C ALA A 346 -12.71 29.36 -0.04
N LEU A 347 -12.27 29.71 -1.25
CA LEU A 347 -11.26 28.96 -1.99
C LEU A 347 -9.92 28.94 -1.26
N ASN A 348 -9.48 30.06 -0.69
CA ASN A 348 -8.25 30.12 0.09
C ASN A 348 -8.33 29.24 1.35
N TYR A 349 -9.46 29.29 2.06
CA TYR A 349 -9.70 28.40 3.20
C TYR A 349 -9.65 26.92 2.79
N LEU A 350 -10.33 26.56 1.69
CA LEU A 350 -10.37 25.19 1.19
C LEU A 350 -9.00 24.71 0.71
N ALA A 351 -8.20 25.59 0.10
CA ALA A 351 -6.83 25.29 -0.34
C ALA A 351 -5.88 25.04 0.84
N ASP A 352 -5.99 25.82 1.92
CA ASP A 352 -5.24 25.60 3.16
C ASP A 352 -5.55 24.20 3.75
N TRP A 353 -6.83 23.81 3.74
CA TRP A 353 -7.27 22.47 4.16
C TRP A 353 -6.77 21.36 3.24
N GLU A 354 -6.92 21.51 1.92
CA GLU A 354 -6.45 20.52 0.94
C GLU A 354 -4.94 20.29 1.10
N LYS A 355 -4.18 21.38 1.24
CA LYS A 355 -2.74 21.31 1.49
C LYS A 355 -2.43 20.57 2.78
N ALA A 356 -3.06 20.94 3.89
CA ALA A 356 -2.82 20.30 5.18
C ALA A 356 -3.16 18.80 5.14
N ILE A 357 -4.33 18.44 4.62
CA ILE A 357 -4.77 17.04 4.47
C ILE A 357 -3.81 16.26 3.60
N GLY A 358 -3.27 16.87 2.54
CA GLY A 358 -2.24 16.29 1.70
C GLY A 358 -0.91 15.98 2.40
N PHE A 359 -0.70 16.36 3.66
CA PHE A 359 0.46 15.90 4.45
C PHE A 359 0.14 14.73 5.39
N SER A 360 -1.14 14.38 5.59
CA SER A 360 -1.53 13.43 6.64
C SER A 360 -0.84 12.07 6.52
N GLY A 361 -0.81 11.47 5.32
CA GLY A 361 -0.10 10.21 5.07
C GLY A 361 1.40 10.29 5.31
N THR A 362 2.04 11.33 4.76
CA THR A 362 3.47 11.61 4.94
C THR A 362 3.84 11.78 6.41
N LEU A 363 3.04 12.52 7.18
CA LEU A 363 3.26 12.74 8.61
C LEU A 363 3.22 11.43 9.41
N VAL A 364 2.28 10.52 9.09
CA VAL A 364 2.23 9.19 9.71
C VAL A 364 3.49 8.40 9.38
N ALA A 365 3.88 8.31 8.10
CA ALA A 365 5.07 7.60 7.67
C ALA A 365 6.36 8.15 8.31
N GLN A 366 6.49 9.47 8.41
CA GLN A 366 7.60 10.13 9.08
C GLN A 366 7.66 9.80 10.57
N ARG A 367 6.53 9.88 11.27
CA ARG A 367 6.46 9.59 12.70
C ARG A 367 6.82 8.13 12.99
N VAL A 368 6.27 7.19 12.22
CA VAL A 368 6.60 5.76 12.35
C VAL A 368 8.07 5.50 12.05
N TRP A 369 8.60 6.05 10.94
CA TRP A 369 10.01 5.89 10.61
C TRP A 369 10.91 6.49 11.70
N TRP A 370 10.56 7.66 12.25
CA TRP A 370 11.33 8.27 13.33
C TRP A 370 11.32 7.43 14.60
N ILE A 371 10.18 6.83 14.97
CA ILE A 371 10.05 5.98 16.16
C ILE A 371 11.07 4.83 16.13
N PHE A 372 11.24 4.16 14.98
CA PHE A 372 12.06 2.95 14.88
C PHE A 372 13.46 3.16 14.30
N PHE A 373 13.59 4.05 13.32
CA PHE A 373 14.73 4.06 12.39
C PHE A 373 15.50 5.37 12.38
N SER A 374 15.09 6.40 13.14
CA SER A 374 15.93 7.58 13.33
C SER A 374 17.28 7.19 13.93
N SER A 375 18.31 7.99 13.65
CA SER A 375 19.67 7.76 14.18
C SER A 375 19.69 7.68 15.72
N GLU A 376 18.85 8.47 16.38
CA GLU A 376 18.71 8.53 17.84
C GLU A 376 17.91 7.36 18.44
N ASN A 377 16.95 6.77 17.72
CA ASN A 377 16.12 5.68 18.26
C ASN A 377 16.62 4.29 17.86
N LYS A 378 17.38 4.15 16.77
CA LYS A 378 17.88 2.86 16.27
C LYS A 378 18.68 2.08 17.33
N ALA A 379 19.59 2.75 18.05
CA ALA A 379 20.40 2.12 19.09
C ALA A 379 19.56 1.66 20.31
N LYS A 380 18.47 2.38 20.60
CA LYS A 380 17.54 2.04 21.68
C LYS A 380 16.78 0.75 21.36
N TRP A 381 16.29 0.62 20.12
CA TRP A 381 15.64 -0.61 19.66
C TRP A 381 16.58 -1.80 19.60
N ILE A 382 17.83 -1.62 19.19
CA ILE A 382 18.85 -2.69 19.24
C ILE A 382 19.04 -3.15 20.70
N SER A 383 19.17 -2.21 21.65
CA SER A 383 19.34 -2.52 23.08
C SER A 383 18.11 -3.22 23.66
N TYR A 384 16.91 -2.80 23.26
CA TYR A 384 15.66 -3.45 23.63
C TYR A 384 15.60 -4.89 23.09
N LEU A 385 15.91 -5.11 21.81
CA LEU A 385 15.93 -6.45 21.21
C LEU A 385 16.92 -7.41 21.92
N ILE A 386 18.09 -6.90 22.28
CA ILE A 386 19.11 -7.68 23.02
C ILE A 386 18.56 -8.07 24.40
N SER A 387 18.02 -7.11 25.16
CA SER A 387 17.56 -7.34 26.52
C SER A 387 16.27 -8.15 26.62
N GLU A 388 15.27 -7.85 25.79
CA GLU A 388 13.95 -8.47 25.83
C GLU A 388 13.93 -9.87 25.18
N HIS A 389 14.71 -10.08 24.12
CA HIS A 389 14.70 -11.35 23.36
C HIS A 389 15.98 -12.20 23.54
N GLY A 390 17.00 -11.67 24.22
CA GLY A 390 18.27 -12.36 24.45
C GLY A 390 19.06 -12.56 23.16
N LEU A 391 19.02 -11.58 22.26
CA LEU A 391 19.75 -11.60 20.99
C LEU A 391 21.17 -11.07 21.17
N THR A 392 22.08 -11.53 20.32
CA THR A 392 23.35 -10.83 20.08
C THR A 392 23.10 -9.50 19.37
N ARG A 393 24.12 -8.63 19.35
CA ARG A 393 24.02 -7.35 18.63
C ARG A 393 23.79 -7.55 17.13
N GLU A 394 24.48 -8.50 16.51
CA GLU A 394 24.35 -8.79 15.08
C GLU A 394 22.93 -9.30 14.74
N GLU A 395 22.38 -10.20 15.56
CA GLU A 395 21.00 -10.67 15.40
C GLU A 395 19.99 -9.54 15.57
N ALA A 396 20.17 -8.69 16.58
CA ALA A 396 19.30 -7.53 16.80
C ALA A 396 19.37 -6.52 15.64
N GLU A 397 20.55 -6.26 15.09
CA GLU A 397 20.74 -5.44 13.90
C GLU A 397 20.09 -6.08 12.67
N ASN A 398 20.19 -7.40 12.48
CA ASN A 398 19.52 -8.14 11.40
C ASN A 398 17.98 -8.01 11.50
N VAL A 399 17.42 -8.21 12.71
CA VAL A 399 15.98 -8.05 12.95
C VAL A 399 15.51 -6.66 12.53
N LEU A 400 16.18 -5.60 13.01
CA LEU A 400 15.74 -4.22 12.79
C LEU A 400 16.01 -3.71 11.37
N ASN A 401 17.19 -4.01 10.80
CA ASN A 401 17.57 -3.56 9.45
C ASN A 401 16.75 -4.24 8.33
N GLY A 402 16.12 -5.38 8.65
CA GLY A 402 15.25 -6.12 7.75
C GLY A 402 13.86 -5.52 7.55
N ILE A 403 13.44 -4.54 8.35
CA ILE A 403 12.08 -3.97 8.31
C ILE A 403 12.11 -2.60 7.62
N ASP A 404 11.33 -2.41 6.57
CA ASP A 404 11.18 -1.12 5.90
C ASP A 404 9.76 -0.56 6.09
N VAL A 405 9.64 0.75 6.32
CA VAL A 405 8.35 1.47 6.10
C VAL A 405 8.12 1.57 4.59
N LEU A 406 6.87 1.39 4.16
CA LEU A 406 6.51 1.34 2.75
C LEU A 406 5.34 2.29 2.43
N PRO A 407 5.59 3.58 2.18
CA PRO A 407 4.57 4.53 1.75
C PRO A 407 3.96 4.13 0.41
N ALA A 408 2.63 4.07 0.37
CA ALA A 408 1.83 3.55 -0.73
C ALA A 408 0.57 4.39 -1.00
N SER A 409 -0.18 4.00 -2.04
CA SER A 409 -1.44 4.66 -2.45
C SER A 409 -1.29 6.16 -2.69
N LYS A 410 -0.15 6.58 -3.23
CA LYS A 410 0.23 7.99 -3.39
C LYS A 410 -0.69 8.70 -4.39
N ARG A 411 -0.87 10.01 -4.16
CA ARG A 411 -1.79 10.85 -4.94
C ARG A 411 -1.07 11.94 -5.71
N LYS A 412 0.10 12.37 -5.25
CA LYS A 412 0.87 13.48 -5.82
C LYS A 412 2.37 13.17 -5.79
N PRO A 413 3.17 13.60 -6.79
CA PRO A 413 4.61 13.32 -6.86
C PRO A 413 5.37 13.56 -5.55
N MET A 414 4.96 14.60 -4.83
CA MET A 414 5.59 15.02 -3.58
C MET A 414 5.48 13.96 -2.47
N ASP A 415 4.49 13.05 -2.52
CA ASP A 415 4.38 11.93 -1.59
C ASP A 415 5.60 10.99 -1.69
N THR A 416 6.22 10.90 -2.86
CA THR A 416 7.48 10.16 -3.07
C THR A 416 8.66 10.93 -2.54
N PHE A 417 8.79 12.19 -2.94
CA PHE A 417 9.97 12.98 -2.59
C PHE A 417 10.06 13.26 -1.09
N LEU A 418 8.94 13.50 -0.40
CA LEU A 418 8.92 13.81 1.03
C LEU A 418 9.10 12.60 1.94
N THR A 419 9.03 11.38 1.39
CA THR A 419 9.21 10.13 2.14
C THR A 419 10.50 9.41 1.76
N LEU A 420 11.42 10.07 1.05
CA LEU A 420 12.74 9.49 0.77
C LEU A 420 13.53 9.34 2.08
N ALA A 421 14.06 8.14 2.28
CA ALA A 421 14.98 7.83 3.36
C ALA A 421 16.03 6.81 2.90
N ARG A 422 17.28 7.02 3.31
CA ARG A 422 18.42 6.18 2.91
C ARG A 422 18.39 4.76 3.50
N TRP A 423 17.62 4.53 4.56
CA TRP A 423 17.48 3.22 5.20
C TRP A 423 16.06 2.99 5.73
N ASN A 424 15.70 1.71 5.86
CA ASN A 424 14.44 1.24 6.41
C ASN A 424 13.21 1.88 5.73
N MET A 425 13.30 2.13 4.42
CA MET A 425 12.26 2.77 3.61
C MET A 425 12.26 2.19 2.20
N THR A 426 11.09 1.76 1.73
CA THR A 426 10.86 1.33 0.35
C THR A 426 9.60 2.01 -0.17
N ASN A 427 9.72 2.92 -1.12
CA ASN A 427 8.56 3.60 -1.69
C ASN A 427 7.87 2.73 -2.76
N THR A 428 6.56 2.48 -2.67
CA THR A 428 5.82 1.70 -3.69
C THR A 428 4.82 2.54 -4.47
N GLU A 429 4.71 2.31 -5.79
CA GLU A 429 4.04 3.25 -6.69
C GLU A 429 3.43 2.57 -7.91
N PHE A 430 2.30 3.10 -8.38
CA PHE A 430 1.70 2.74 -9.65
C PHE A 430 2.43 3.39 -10.84
N PRO A 431 2.37 2.83 -12.06
CA PRO A 431 3.04 3.37 -13.23
C PRO A 431 2.67 4.82 -13.59
N ASP A 432 1.41 5.22 -13.39
CA ASP A 432 0.95 6.59 -13.62
C ASP A 432 1.59 7.57 -12.62
N HIS A 433 1.66 7.19 -11.34
CA HIS A 433 2.37 7.96 -10.32
C HIS A 433 3.86 8.09 -10.63
N GLN A 434 4.50 7.01 -11.08
CA GLN A 434 5.92 7.03 -11.48
C GLN A 434 6.19 8.02 -12.61
N LEU A 435 5.28 8.09 -13.59
CA LEU A 435 5.36 9.08 -14.65
C LEU A 435 5.19 10.51 -14.12
N ASN A 436 4.26 10.72 -13.18
CA ASN A 436 4.05 12.03 -12.55
C ASN A 436 5.29 12.49 -11.76
N VAL A 437 5.95 11.58 -11.03
CA VAL A 437 7.23 11.86 -10.35
C VAL A 437 8.34 12.21 -11.33
N LEU A 438 8.45 11.47 -12.44
CA LEU A 438 9.41 11.77 -13.50
C LEU A 438 9.15 13.16 -14.11
N ASN A 439 7.90 13.51 -14.36
CA ASN A 439 7.53 14.80 -14.92
C ASN A 439 7.82 15.95 -13.95
N GLU A 440 7.50 15.78 -12.67
CA GLU A 440 7.82 16.74 -11.62
C GLU A 440 9.33 17.00 -11.54
N SER A 441 10.13 15.93 -11.66
CA SER A 441 11.60 16.03 -11.65
C SER A 441 12.21 16.80 -12.82
N LYS A 442 11.44 17.01 -13.89
CA LYS A 442 11.83 17.76 -15.09
C LYS A 442 11.37 19.22 -15.04
N SER A 443 10.65 19.64 -14.00
CA SER A 443 10.21 21.03 -13.85
C SER A 443 11.40 21.94 -13.56
N LEU A 444 11.32 23.20 -14.01
CA LEU A 444 12.44 24.16 -13.97
C LEU A 444 12.97 24.44 -12.55
N ASN A 445 12.13 24.32 -11.52
CA ASN A 445 12.47 24.64 -10.14
C ASN A 445 12.73 23.39 -9.28
N PHE A 446 12.80 22.21 -9.89
CA PHE A 446 13.03 20.98 -9.14
C PHE A 446 14.53 20.76 -8.90
N ASP A 447 14.89 20.61 -7.62
CA ASP A 447 16.21 20.12 -7.22
C ASP A 447 16.04 18.90 -6.32
N LEU A 448 16.53 17.75 -6.80
CA LEU A 448 16.50 16.48 -6.09
C LEU A 448 17.27 16.55 -4.75
N SER A 449 18.29 17.41 -4.65
CA SER A 449 19.13 17.53 -3.46
C SER A 449 18.35 17.98 -2.22
N ASN A 450 17.27 18.76 -2.43
CA ASN A 450 16.38 19.23 -1.36
C ASN A 450 15.59 18.10 -0.69
N TYR A 451 15.58 16.90 -1.28
CA TYR A 451 14.78 15.77 -0.82
C TYR A 451 15.61 14.58 -0.30
N ASP A 452 16.93 14.73 -0.17
CA ASP A 452 17.75 13.67 0.43
C ASP A 452 17.39 13.49 1.91
N ASN A 453 17.00 12.27 2.31
CA ASN A 453 16.44 11.97 3.65
C ASN A 453 15.27 12.88 4.07
N ALA A 454 14.42 13.26 3.11
CA ALA A 454 13.26 14.11 3.35
C ALA A 454 12.29 13.60 4.43
N ILE A 455 12.33 12.29 4.75
CA ILE A 455 11.57 11.73 5.87
C ILE A 455 11.85 12.43 7.22
N THR A 456 12.96 13.15 7.34
CA THR A 456 13.35 13.91 8.54
C THR A 456 12.94 15.39 8.49
N MET A 457 12.35 15.85 7.39
CA MET A 457 11.96 17.24 7.21
C MET A 457 10.89 17.64 8.22
N LYS A 458 11.08 18.80 8.85
CA LYS A 458 10.08 19.44 9.70
C LYS A 458 9.18 20.33 8.86
N TYR A 459 7.90 20.33 9.20
CA TYR A 459 6.90 21.16 8.54
C TYR A 459 6.38 22.26 9.46
N ASN A 460 5.67 23.22 8.87
CA ASN A 460 5.02 24.30 9.61
C ASN A 460 3.99 23.72 10.61
N SER A 461 4.04 24.16 11.87
CA SER A 461 3.11 23.70 12.92
C SER A 461 1.65 23.92 12.56
N LYS A 462 1.33 24.95 11.77
CA LYS A 462 -0.02 25.24 11.26
C LYS A 462 -0.65 24.04 10.53
N ILE A 463 0.15 23.20 9.87
CA ILE A 463 -0.36 21.98 9.21
C ILE A 463 -0.96 21.04 10.25
N ILE A 464 -0.21 20.74 11.31
CA ILE A 464 -0.66 19.86 12.39
C ILE A 464 -1.83 20.51 13.16
N GLU A 465 -1.79 21.82 13.40
CA GLU A 465 -2.89 22.56 14.06
C GLU A 465 -4.20 22.48 13.28
N ILE A 466 -4.15 22.57 11.94
CA ILE A 466 -5.33 22.38 11.07
C ILE A 466 -5.84 20.94 11.20
N LEU A 467 -4.94 19.96 11.05
CA LEU A 467 -5.31 18.55 11.03
C LEU A 467 -5.84 18.05 12.38
N ASN A 468 -5.32 18.57 13.50
CA ASN A 468 -5.77 18.21 14.86
C ASN A 468 -7.23 18.60 15.16
N GLN A 469 -7.88 19.38 14.29
CA GLN A 469 -9.31 19.67 14.39
C GLN A 469 -10.19 18.52 13.86
N LEU A 470 -9.59 17.48 13.27
CA LEU A 470 -10.27 16.30 12.76
C LEU A 470 -9.94 15.08 13.63
N ASP A 471 -10.97 14.49 14.25
CA ASP A 471 -10.83 13.32 15.12
C ASP A 471 -10.14 12.15 14.42
N ASP A 472 -10.48 11.89 13.15
CA ASP A 472 -9.86 10.82 12.36
C ASP A 472 -8.36 11.05 12.13
N PHE A 473 -7.90 12.30 12.03
CA PHE A 473 -6.47 12.58 11.96
C PHE A 473 -5.79 12.36 13.31
N VAL A 474 -6.41 12.83 14.40
CA VAL A 474 -5.90 12.62 15.76
C VAL A 474 -5.71 11.12 16.03
N LYS A 475 -6.73 10.31 15.73
CA LYS A 475 -6.67 8.85 15.82
C LYS A 475 -5.58 8.24 14.94
N ALA A 476 -5.37 8.81 13.75
CA ALA A 476 -4.32 8.33 12.84
C ALA A 476 -2.90 8.70 13.28
N TYR A 477 -2.73 9.84 13.93
CA TYR A 477 -1.41 10.43 14.16
C TYR A 477 -0.88 10.18 15.58
N GLU A 478 -1.76 10.13 16.58
CA GLU A 478 -1.37 9.93 17.98
C GLU A 478 -1.13 8.46 18.33
N LEU A 479 -0.42 8.23 19.44
CA LEU A 479 -0.22 6.90 20.02
C LEU A 479 -1.39 6.50 20.92
N THR A 480 -1.51 5.22 21.22
CA THR A 480 -2.35 4.76 22.35
C THR A 480 -1.56 4.84 23.66
N PRO A 481 -2.22 4.89 24.83
CA PRO A 481 -1.53 4.93 26.12
C PRO A 481 -0.53 3.79 26.32
N ASP A 482 -0.90 2.56 25.98
CA ASP A 482 -0.04 1.38 26.15
C ASP A 482 1.22 1.44 25.26
N LEU A 483 1.07 1.94 24.02
CA LEU A 483 2.22 2.12 23.13
C LEU A 483 3.14 3.23 23.63
N SER A 484 2.59 4.33 24.15
CA SER A 484 3.38 5.39 24.77
C SER A 484 4.19 4.87 25.95
N GLU A 485 3.59 4.06 26.83
CA GLU A 485 4.30 3.43 27.95
C GLU A 485 5.45 2.53 27.48
N LEU A 486 5.19 1.67 26.49
CA LEU A 486 6.22 0.80 25.92
C LEU A 486 7.36 1.60 25.28
N LEU A 487 7.04 2.63 24.51
CA LEU A 487 8.05 3.47 23.85
C LEU A 487 8.92 4.22 24.87
N VAL A 488 8.33 4.70 25.99
CA VAL A 488 9.08 5.26 27.12
C VAL A 488 9.99 4.21 27.76
N LYS A 489 9.53 2.97 27.95
CA LYS A 489 10.35 1.85 28.45
C LYS A 489 11.58 1.59 27.56
N VAL A 490 11.40 1.71 26.24
CA VAL A 490 12.51 1.59 25.25
C VAL A 490 13.44 2.82 25.30
N GLY A 491 12.96 3.95 25.84
CA GLY A 491 13.69 5.23 25.90
C GLY A 491 13.41 6.16 24.72
N VAL A 492 12.36 5.91 23.93
CA VAL A 492 11.90 6.78 22.84
C VAL A 492 11.13 7.97 23.43
N GLU A 493 11.43 9.19 22.97
CA GLU A 493 10.78 10.41 23.46
C GLU A 493 9.42 10.61 22.78
N VAL A 494 8.33 10.41 23.52
CA VAL A 494 6.96 10.43 22.97
C VAL A 494 6.06 11.51 23.58
N LYS A 495 6.62 12.43 24.38
CA LYS A 495 5.84 13.43 25.14
C LYS A 495 4.88 14.25 24.25
N ASP A 496 5.32 14.60 23.05
CA ASP A 496 4.56 15.43 22.11
C ASP A 496 3.77 14.61 21.06
N MET A 497 3.63 13.30 21.27
CA MET A 497 2.95 12.41 20.32
C MET A 497 1.47 12.18 20.62
N GLY A 498 0.96 12.66 21.77
CA GLY A 498 -0.43 12.46 22.17
C GLY A 498 -0.75 11.00 22.55
N ASN A 499 -1.95 10.77 23.05
CA ASN A 499 -2.39 9.48 23.60
C ASN A 499 -3.81 9.07 23.16
N ARG A 500 -4.36 9.71 22.13
CA ARG A 500 -5.71 9.46 21.59
C ARG A 500 -5.68 8.70 20.27
N GLY A 501 -4.61 7.94 20.04
CA GLY A 501 -4.44 7.08 18.88
C GLY A 501 -5.49 5.97 18.81
N LEU A 502 -5.66 5.40 17.62
CA LEU A 502 -6.65 4.36 17.36
C LEU A 502 -6.34 3.06 18.14
N PRO A 503 -7.23 2.59 19.04
CA PRO A 503 -7.04 1.34 19.78
C PRO A 503 -7.29 0.10 18.91
N TYR A 504 -6.76 -1.05 19.33
CA TYR A 504 -6.74 -2.31 18.56
C TYR A 504 -8.12 -2.81 18.12
N ASP A 505 -9.11 -2.70 18.98
CA ASP A 505 -10.49 -3.13 18.77
C ASP A 505 -11.25 -2.23 17.79
N GLU A 506 -10.78 -1.00 17.56
CA GLU A 506 -11.36 -0.05 16.61
C GLU A 506 -10.72 -0.10 15.20
N TRP A 507 -9.67 -0.91 14.98
CA TRP A 507 -8.97 -0.97 13.69
C TRP A 507 -9.90 -1.21 12.51
N GLY A 508 -10.86 -2.14 12.67
CA GLY A 508 -11.84 -2.51 11.65
C GLY A 508 -12.91 -1.45 11.39
N LEU A 509 -13.10 -0.53 12.32
CA LEU A 509 -14.14 0.52 12.28
C LEU A 509 -13.60 1.84 11.73
N PHE A 510 -12.28 2.02 11.71
CA PHE A 510 -11.66 3.23 11.19
C PHE A 510 -12.02 3.45 9.72
N GLY A 511 -12.43 4.66 9.36
CA GLY A 511 -13.09 4.90 8.08
C GLY A 511 -12.22 4.59 6.86
N SER A 512 -10.89 4.79 6.94
CA SER A 512 -9.95 4.35 5.90
C SER A 512 -9.89 2.83 5.75
N THR A 513 -9.92 2.09 6.87
CA THR A 513 -9.97 0.63 6.91
C THR A 513 -11.24 0.12 6.26
N VAL A 514 -12.40 0.61 6.71
CA VAL A 514 -13.72 0.18 6.22
C VAL A 514 -13.81 0.34 4.70
N LYS A 515 -13.47 1.53 4.19
CA LYS A 515 -13.56 1.84 2.76
C LYS A 515 -12.59 0.97 1.93
N THR A 516 -11.35 0.80 2.41
CA THR A 516 -10.33 0.03 1.67
C THR A 516 -10.62 -1.47 1.69
N MET A 517 -10.98 -2.02 2.85
CA MET A 517 -11.31 -3.45 2.98
C MET A 517 -12.51 -3.82 2.12
N LYS A 518 -13.55 -2.99 2.10
CA LYS A 518 -14.72 -3.22 1.24
C LYS A 518 -14.33 -3.29 -0.24
N GLY A 519 -13.55 -2.31 -0.72
CA GLY A 519 -13.07 -2.29 -2.10
C GLY A 519 -12.21 -3.52 -2.45
N PHE A 520 -11.31 -3.92 -1.56
CA PHE A 520 -10.44 -5.10 -1.80
C PHE A 520 -11.23 -6.40 -1.78
N THR A 521 -12.22 -6.51 -0.90
CA THR A 521 -13.09 -7.69 -0.79
C THR A 521 -13.98 -7.84 -2.02
N GLU A 522 -14.61 -6.77 -2.49
CA GLU A 522 -15.42 -6.80 -3.72
C GLU A 522 -14.57 -7.17 -4.94
N ALA A 523 -13.38 -6.60 -5.06
CA ALA A 523 -12.46 -6.95 -6.15
C ALA A 523 -12.01 -8.41 -6.11
N TYR A 524 -11.68 -8.92 -4.91
CA TYR A 524 -11.34 -10.34 -4.72
C TYR A 524 -12.49 -11.25 -5.15
N ASN A 525 -13.72 -10.96 -4.71
CA ASN A 525 -14.90 -11.78 -5.00
C ASN A 525 -15.26 -11.75 -6.50
N ASN A 526 -15.10 -10.60 -7.16
CA ASN A 526 -15.28 -10.49 -8.61
C ASN A 526 -14.24 -11.32 -9.37
N PHE A 527 -12.96 -11.22 -8.98
CA PHE A 527 -11.90 -12.04 -9.58
C PHE A 527 -12.14 -13.54 -9.34
N ARG A 528 -12.57 -13.91 -8.13
CA ARG A 528 -12.95 -15.28 -7.78
C ARG A 528 -14.02 -15.83 -8.68
N SER A 529 -15.08 -15.07 -8.88
CA SER A 529 -16.21 -15.47 -9.72
C SER A 529 -15.74 -15.79 -11.15
N ARG A 530 -14.84 -14.95 -11.69
CA ARG A 530 -14.27 -15.17 -13.02
C ARG A 530 -13.36 -16.39 -13.10
N VAL A 531 -12.50 -16.60 -12.11
CA VAL A 531 -11.63 -17.80 -12.05
C VAL A 531 -12.46 -19.08 -11.96
N VAL A 532 -13.50 -19.09 -11.14
CA VAL A 532 -14.43 -20.23 -11.01
C VAL A 532 -15.16 -20.52 -12.32
N GLU A 533 -15.59 -19.49 -13.06
CA GLU A 533 -16.21 -19.64 -14.38
C GLU A 533 -15.27 -20.36 -15.35
N ILE A 534 -13.99 -19.99 -15.39
CA ILE A 534 -12.97 -20.64 -16.22
C ILE A 534 -12.76 -22.09 -15.79
N ALA A 535 -12.65 -22.36 -14.48
CA ALA A 535 -12.50 -23.73 -13.99
C ALA A 535 -13.70 -24.62 -14.40
N LYS A 536 -14.93 -24.12 -14.27
CA LYS A 536 -16.15 -24.83 -14.70
C LYS A 536 -16.16 -25.08 -16.22
N LYS A 537 -15.70 -24.11 -17.02
CA LYS A 537 -15.55 -24.27 -18.47
C LYS A 537 -14.55 -25.38 -18.80
N VAL A 538 -13.40 -25.42 -18.15
CA VAL A 538 -12.39 -26.47 -18.35
C VAL A 538 -12.93 -27.84 -17.93
N ALA A 539 -13.58 -27.95 -16.76
CA ALA A 539 -14.17 -29.20 -16.28
C ALA A 539 -15.20 -29.80 -17.25
N LYS A 540 -16.04 -28.95 -17.89
CA LYS A 540 -16.99 -29.40 -18.91
C LYS A 540 -16.30 -30.00 -20.13
N ILE A 541 -15.16 -29.44 -20.56
CA ILE A 541 -14.38 -29.97 -21.69
C ILE A 541 -13.76 -31.34 -21.35
N PHE A 542 -13.40 -31.59 -20.09
CA PHE A 542 -12.86 -32.88 -19.63
C PHE A 542 -13.91 -33.96 -19.32
N SER A 543 -15.18 -33.57 -19.18
CA SER A 543 -16.28 -34.49 -18.88
C SER A 543 -16.95 -35.05 -20.15
N VAL A 544 -16.49 -34.60 -21.33
CA VAL A 544 -16.82 -35.11 -22.67
C VAL A 544 -15.63 -35.89 -23.17
#